data_AF-A0A0B4EUF4-F1
#
_entry.id   AF-A0A0B4EUF4-F1
#
_cell.length_a   1.000
_cell.length_b   1.000
_cell.length_c   1.000
_cell.angle_alpha   90.00
_cell.angle_beta   90.00
_cell.angle_gamma   90.00
#
_symmetry.space_group_name_H-M   'P 1'
#
loop_
_entity.id
_entity.type
_entity.pdbx_description
1 polymer ?
#
loop_
_entity_poly.entity_id
_entity_poly.type
_entity_poly.pdbx_seq_one_letter_code
_entity_poly.pdbx_strand_id
1 'polypeptide(L)'
;MEAWDEFYKLWHHLMSSPNEHAFQERQSRFETKYLPNHLNEVGYVRSTWLDPYKGKLVKAWVDQHRHFGNTATSRVEGIHALLKSYLQKSTLDLFEAWRAMKQALLNQLSDLKSNQARQQVRVPVELSGPLYSVVRGWVSHEALRKVEEQRRLIEKNDPPPSPTCTGMFTKSHGLPCVHELMALQQNNGVLLLEHFHSHWHLQRDGEPQILLEPRQRLESRAETFQASRTPQQSTRREPSAFELVEKPRKAPSKCSKCGVIGHSRVSRACPLRFEELLNAGGGGGVESTPLPVAQTSQVVAAIPSSPMATDQHPVETAESEIGDLPGPMRSLLRDVSVSPEPVSYLQQVSKNPSPCSAEPEAEPGESQSVKPAAQELRYDSPQAIYSRYVAARNEWFSAQPAGSIKTNQQYRRAMGLPLRYDKQSYDWCLDYKQMNKKCSLPAGTRDWTKEEMMAYLDWSKAEDERVEAKVLEEIGSNPMGSTRRGVKDIWKGIEEDSRAQEAIYLVEDTIENCIVVQP
;
A
#
# COMPACT_ATOMS: atom_id res chain seq x y z
N MET A 1 26.71 20.57 -18.41
CA MET A 1 26.06 19.48 -17.65
C MET A 1 26.91 19.08 -16.44
N GLU A 2 28.18 18.70 -16.65
CA GLU A 2 29.12 18.22 -15.62
C GLU A 2 29.20 19.07 -14.34
N ALA A 3 29.35 20.40 -14.45
CA ALA A 3 29.46 21.28 -13.28
C ALA A 3 28.23 21.24 -12.34
N TRP A 4 27.04 20.97 -12.89
CA TRP A 4 25.82 20.79 -12.10
C TRP A 4 25.82 19.42 -11.40
N ASP A 5 26.18 18.35 -12.11
CA ASP A 5 26.31 17.01 -11.53
C ASP A 5 27.36 16.97 -10.41
N GLU A 6 28.50 17.66 -10.58
CA GLU A 6 29.52 17.76 -9.53
C GLU A 6 29.03 18.56 -8.30
N PHE A 7 28.32 19.68 -8.51
CA PHE A 7 27.65 20.43 -7.43
C PHE A 7 26.62 19.55 -6.71
N TYR A 8 25.78 18.84 -7.47
CA TYR A 8 24.73 17.97 -6.95
C TYR A 8 25.30 16.80 -6.13
N LYS A 9 26.41 16.21 -6.57
CA LYS A 9 27.17 15.20 -5.82
C LYS A 9 27.77 15.76 -4.53
N LEU A 10 28.37 16.95 -4.56
CA LEU A 10 28.92 17.60 -3.36
C LEU A 10 27.81 18.01 -2.37
N TRP A 11 26.66 18.48 -2.86
CA TRP A 11 25.48 18.79 -2.06
C TRP A 11 24.89 17.54 -1.38
N HIS A 12 24.69 16.44 -2.12
CA HIS A 12 24.25 15.17 -1.52
C HIS A 12 25.28 14.59 -0.55
N HIS A 13 26.58 14.77 -0.80
CA HIS A 13 27.63 14.41 0.15
C HIS A 13 27.55 15.27 1.43
N LEU A 14 27.22 16.55 1.34
CA LEU A 14 26.97 17.42 2.49
C LEU A 14 25.72 16.99 3.27
N MET A 15 24.61 16.70 2.59
CA MET A 15 23.36 16.25 3.23
C MET A 15 23.51 14.88 3.90
N SER A 16 24.29 13.97 3.33
CA SER A 16 24.55 12.62 3.86
C SER A 16 25.64 12.56 4.95
N SER A 17 26.02 13.70 5.54
CA SER A 17 27.01 13.77 6.63
C SER A 17 26.58 12.94 7.84
N PRO A 18 27.38 11.95 8.30
CA PRO A 18 26.96 11.01 9.35
C PRO A 18 27.04 11.59 10.77
N ASN A 19 27.82 12.65 10.99
CA ASN A 19 27.95 13.34 12.27
C ASN A 19 28.27 14.83 12.03
N GLU A 20 28.21 15.64 13.09
CA GLU A 20 28.40 17.09 12.98
C GLU A 20 29.83 17.49 12.53
N HIS A 21 30.88 16.78 12.97
CA HIS A 21 32.25 17.02 12.51
C HIS A 21 32.37 16.84 10.99
N ALA A 22 31.88 15.72 10.46
CA ALA A 22 31.87 15.45 9.03
C ALA A 22 31.02 16.46 8.25
N PHE A 23 29.93 16.98 8.85
CA PHE A 23 29.17 18.07 8.24
C PHE A 23 29.99 19.37 8.17
N GLN A 24 30.65 19.78 9.26
CA GLN A 24 31.47 20.99 9.31
C GLN A 24 32.65 20.91 8.32
N GLU A 25 33.32 19.75 8.23
CA GLU A 25 34.36 19.47 7.24
C GLU A 25 33.84 19.60 5.79
N ARG A 26 32.71 18.95 5.50
CA ARG A 26 32.09 18.98 4.16
C ARG A 26 31.53 20.36 3.81
N GLN A 27 31.01 21.11 4.78
CA GLN A 27 30.57 22.50 4.61
C GLN A 27 31.76 23.39 4.28
N SER A 28 32.84 23.30 5.06
CA SER A 28 34.08 24.05 4.79
C SER A 28 34.62 23.77 3.39
N ARG A 29 34.70 22.50 2.98
CA ARG A 29 35.09 22.10 1.61
C ARG A 29 34.16 22.64 0.52
N PHE A 30 32.84 22.66 0.77
CA PHE A 30 31.85 23.21 -0.16
C PHE A 30 32.00 24.75 -0.28
N GLU A 31 32.11 25.44 0.85
CA GLU A 31 32.30 26.89 0.90
C GLU A 31 33.63 27.31 0.25
N THR A 32 34.77 26.68 0.59
CA THR A 32 36.08 26.96 -0.03
C THR A 32 36.06 26.79 -1.55
N LYS A 33 35.31 25.81 -2.08
CA LYS A 33 35.22 25.58 -3.52
C LYS A 33 34.34 26.61 -4.24
N TYR A 34 33.17 26.93 -3.69
CA TYR A 34 32.15 27.70 -4.41
C TYR A 34 32.13 29.20 -4.07
N LEU A 35 32.55 29.64 -2.87
CA LEU A 35 32.57 31.06 -2.49
C LEU A 35 33.33 31.99 -3.46
N PRO A 36 34.48 31.62 -4.08
CA PRO A 36 35.21 32.53 -4.95
C PRO A 36 34.45 32.97 -6.20
N ASN A 37 33.56 32.11 -6.71
CA ASN A 37 32.86 32.31 -7.99
C ASN A 37 31.33 32.43 -7.84
N HIS A 38 30.77 31.97 -6.72
CA HIS A 38 29.32 31.81 -6.49
C HIS A 38 28.90 32.28 -5.09
N LEU A 39 29.36 33.48 -4.70
CA LEU A 39 29.14 34.06 -3.37
C LEU A 39 27.65 34.22 -3.03
N ASN A 40 26.83 34.65 -4.00
CA ASN A 40 25.40 34.88 -3.80
C ASN A 40 24.64 33.56 -3.61
N GLU A 41 25.00 32.54 -4.39
CA GLU A 41 24.38 31.22 -4.40
C GLU A 41 24.74 30.44 -3.14
N VAL A 42 26.01 30.46 -2.72
CA VAL A 42 26.44 29.87 -1.44
C VAL A 42 25.82 30.63 -0.26
N GLY A 43 25.77 31.96 -0.33
CA GLY A 43 25.10 32.80 0.67
C GLY A 43 23.61 32.48 0.81
N TYR A 44 22.90 32.30 -0.31
CA TYR A 44 21.50 31.87 -0.34
C TYR A 44 21.31 30.46 0.24
N VAL A 45 22.10 29.48 -0.23
CA VAL A 45 22.04 28.09 0.27
C VAL A 45 22.28 28.04 1.78
N ARG A 46 23.26 28.80 2.28
CA ARG A 46 23.57 28.86 3.70
C ARG A 46 22.46 29.52 4.53
N SER A 47 22.10 30.75 4.20
CA SER A 47 21.11 31.54 4.97
C SER A 47 19.67 31.00 4.88
N THR A 48 19.29 30.41 3.75
CA THR A 48 17.90 29.93 3.51
C THR A 48 17.71 28.47 3.90
N TRP A 49 18.74 27.62 3.79
CA TRP A 49 18.60 26.17 3.97
C TRP A 49 19.49 25.59 5.08
N LEU A 50 20.80 25.88 5.09
CA LEU A 50 21.71 25.25 6.07
C LEU A 50 21.51 25.80 7.48
N ASP A 51 21.65 27.11 7.67
CA ASP A 51 21.61 27.73 9.00
C ASP A 51 20.24 27.54 9.71
N PRO A 52 19.07 27.72 9.06
CA PRO A 52 17.78 27.49 9.70
C PRO A 52 17.31 26.02 9.71
N TYR A 53 17.72 25.19 8.73
CA TYR A 53 17.11 23.87 8.52
C TYR A 53 18.07 22.67 8.47
N LYS A 54 19.38 22.80 8.74
CA LYS A 54 20.31 21.65 8.83
C LYS A 54 19.79 20.51 9.71
N GLY A 55 19.13 20.84 10.83
CA GLY A 55 18.53 19.86 11.74
C GLY A 55 17.39 19.01 11.15
N LYS A 56 16.80 19.45 10.03
CA LYS A 56 15.71 18.76 9.30
C LYS A 56 16.15 18.18 7.95
N LEU A 57 17.34 18.54 7.47
CA LEU A 57 17.85 18.19 6.13
C LEU A 57 19.06 17.25 6.17
N VAL A 58 19.96 17.43 7.14
CA VAL A 58 21.26 16.75 7.16
C VAL A 58 21.20 15.53 8.08
N LYS A 59 21.68 14.40 7.55
CA LYS A 59 21.61 13.07 8.16
C LYS A 59 22.06 13.01 9.62
N ALA A 60 23.14 13.69 10.00
CA ALA A 60 23.67 13.76 11.36
C ALA A 60 22.62 14.11 12.44
N TRP A 61 21.65 14.97 12.10
CA TRP A 61 20.54 15.36 12.98
C TRP A 61 19.24 14.60 12.65
N VAL A 62 18.96 14.37 11.35
CA VAL A 62 17.74 13.66 10.92
C VAL A 62 17.68 12.22 11.46
N ASP A 63 18.81 11.49 11.47
CA ASP A 63 18.89 10.10 11.97
C ASP A 63 18.72 9.99 13.51
N GLN A 64 18.69 11.11 14.25
CA GLN A 64 18.29 11.10 15.67
C GLN A 64 16.79 10.83 15.84
N HIS A 65 15.99 11.12 14.81
CA HIS A 65 14.55 10.90 14.77
C HIS A 65 14.20 9.64 13.98
N ARG A 66 13.11 8.95 14.36
CA ARG A 66 12.70 7.70 13.72
C ARG A 66 11.90 7.97 12.44
N HIS A 67 12.56 7.88 11.28
CA HIS A 67 11.97 8.16 9.97
C HIS A 67 11.84 6.92 9.07
N PHE A 68 12.30 5.73 9.48
CA PHE A 68 12.17 4.45 8.75
C PHE A 68 12.79 4.44 7.34
N GLY A 69 13.81 5.27 7.10
CA GLY A 69 14.41 5.48 5.78
C GLY A 69 13.61 6.40 4.84
N ASN A 70 12.53 7.05 5.31
CA ASN A 70 11.73 7.99 4.52
C ASN A 70 12.38 9.38 4.47
N THR A 71 13.48 9.52 3.73
CA THR A 71 14.24 10.78 3.58
C THR A 71 14.00 11.50 2.25
N ALA A 72 13.06 11.01 1.42
CA ALA A 72 12.77 11.54 0.09
C ALA A 72 11.25 11.63 -0.18
N THR A 73 10.88 12.57 -1.06
CA THR A 73 9.50 12.86 -1.48
C THR A 73 8.89 11.84 -2.45
N SER A 74 9.68 10.88 -2.93
CA SER A 74 9.29 9.89 -3.95
C SER A 74 8.04 9.07 -3.62
N ARG A 75 7.72 8.85 -2.34
CA ARG A 75 6.44 8.23 -1.92
C ARG A 75 5.22 9.11 -2.24
N VAL A 76 5.34 10.43 -2.04
CA VAL A 76 4.29 11.40 -2.34
C VAL A 76 4.15 11.59 -3.84
N GLU A 77 5.28 11.71 -4.55
CA GLU A 77 5.34 11.80 -6.01
C GLU A 77 4.72 10.56 -6.68
N GLY A 78 5.02 9.35 -6.18
CA GLY A 78 4.44 8.10 -6.68
C GLY A 78 2.92 8.04 -6.51
N ILE A 79 2.38 8.45 -5.35
CA ILE A 79 0.93 8.52 -5.12
C ILE A 79 0.28 9.59 -6.01
N HIS A 80 0.94 10.73 -6.22
CA HIS A 80 0.45 11.80 -7.09
C HIS A 80 0.46 11.39 -8.58
N ALA A 81 1.50 10.70 -9.04
CA ALA A 81 1.58 10.13 -10.38
C ALA A 81 0.53 9.03 -10.62
N LEU A 82 0.30 8.18 -9.62
CA LEU A 82 -0.77 7.18 -9.64
C LEU A 82 -2.16 7.85 -9.73
N LEU A 83 -2.43 8.87 -8.92
CA LEU A 83 -3.74 9.54 -8.95
C LEU A 83 -3.98 10.22 -10.30
N LYS A 84 -2.93 10.82 -10.89
CA LYS A 84 -2.96 11.37 -12.26
C LYS A 84 -3.24 10.31 -13.33
N SER A 85 -2.69 9.09 -13.23
CA SER A 85 -2.92 8.04 -14.22
C SER A 85 -4.35 7.45 -14.19
N TYR A 86 -5.05 7.59 -13.07
CA TYR A 86 -6.48 7.29 -12.95
C TYR A 86 -7.38 8.44 -13.43
N LEU A 87 -6.99 9.69 -13.20
CA LEU A 87 -7.76 10.87 -13.65
C LEU A 87 -7.63 11.10 -15.17
N GLN A 88 -6.43 10.95 -15.74
CA GLN A 88 -6.09 11.07 -17.18
C GLN A 88 -6.34 12.43 -17.85
N LYS A 89 -7.36 13.20 -17.43
CA LYS A 89 -7.77 14.48 -18.00
C LYS A 89 -7.99 15.51 -16.89
N SER A 90 -7.72 16.77 -17.19
CA SER A 90 -8.02 17.91 -16.31
C SER A 90 -9.48 18.39 -16.38
N THR A 91 -10.28 17.84 -17.29
CA THR A 91 -11.63 18.31 -17.64
C THR A 91 -12.74 17.35 -17.19
N LEU A 92 -12.47 16.46 -16.23
CA LEU A 92 -13.51 15.61 -15.64
C LEU A 92 -14.44 16.46 -14.77
N ASP A 93 -15.72 16.08 -14.70
CA ASP A 93 -16.60 16.62 -13.66
C ASP A 93 -16.21 16.10 -12.26
N LEU A 94 -16.73 16.74 -11.22
CA LEU A 94 -16.34 16.47 -9.84
C LEU A 94 -16.74 15.04 -9.37
N PHE A 95 -17.79 14.45 -9.95
CA PHE A 95 -18.25 13.11 -9.66
C PHE A 95 -17.44 12.04 -10.42
N GLU A 96 -17.10 12.27 -11.69
CA GLU A 96 -16.17 11.42 -12.43
C GLU A 96 -14.78 11.42 -11.81
N ALA A 97 -14.25 12.60 -11.45
CA ALA A 97 -12.98 12.71 -10.73
C ALA A 97 -13.02 11.95 -9.39
N TRP A 98 -14.09 12.09 -8.60
CA TRP A 98 -14.27 11.33 -7.36
C TRP A 98 -14.34 9.81 -7.59
N ARG A 99 -15.02 9.35 -8.64
CA ARG A 99 -15.09 7.93 -9.00
C ARG A 99 -13.71 7.36 -9.36
N ALA A 100 -12.93 8.10 -10.16
CA ALA A 100 -11.55 7.71 -10.52
C ALA A 100 -10.64 7.65 -9.28
N MET A 101 -10.68 8.67 -8.41
CA MET A 101 -9.92 8.68 -7.15
C MET A 101 -10.33 7.54 -6.21
N LYS A 102 -11.63 7.24 -6.10
CA LYS A 102 -12.14 6.10 -5.32
C LYS A 102 -11.65 4.76 -5.86
N GLN A 103 -11.62 4.59 -7.19
CA GLN A 103 -11.07 3.37 -7.82
C GLN A 103 -9.57 3.21 -7.56
N ALA A 104 -8.79 4.30 -7.67
CA ALA A 104 -7.36 4.29 -7.36
C ALA A 104 -7.09 3.81 -5.91
N LEU A 105 -7.82 4.36 -4.94
CA LEU A 105 -7.69 4.01 -3.52
C LEU A 105 -8.12 2.56 -3.23
N LEU A 106 -9.21 2.07 -3.83
CA LEU A 106 -9.67 0.69 -3.67
C LEU A 106 -8.68 -0.31 -4.27
N ASN A 107 -8.12 -0.02 -5.45
CA ASN A 107 -7.13 -0.86 -6.09
C ASN A 107 -5.84 -0.91 -5.25
N GLN A 108 -5.33 0.23 -4.77
CA GLN A 108 -4.17 0.25 -3.87
C GLN A 108 -4.40 -0.50 -2.56
N LEU A 109 -5.60 -0.42 -1.97
CA LEU A 109 -5.92 -1.20 -0.78
C LEU A 109 -5.93 -2.71 -1.08
N SER A 110 -6.37 -3.13 -2.27
CA SER A 110 -6.28 -4.51 -2.73
C SER A 110 -4.83 -4.96 -2.94
N ASP A 111 -4.03 -4.15 -3.64
CA ASP A 111 -2.61 -4.39 -3.90
C ASP A 111 -1.82 -4.51 -2.59
N LEU A 112 -2.03 -3.61 -1.63
CA LEU A 112 -1.38 -3.65 -0.32
C LEU A 112 -1.73 -4.92 0.47
N LYS A 113 -3.01 -5.32 0.50
CA LYS A 113 -3.44 -6.58 1.14
C LYS A 113 -2.82 -7.81 0.46
N SER A 114 -2.81 -7.84 -0.87
CA SER A 114 -2.15 -8.89 -1.66
C SER A 114 -0.64 -8.95 -1.43
N ASN A 115 0.02 -7.79 -1.33
CA ASN A 115 1.44 -7.65 -1.01
C ASN A 115 1.77 -8.10 0.42
N GLN A 116 0.89 -7.84 1.39
CA GLN A 116 1.03 -8.29 2.77
C GLN A 116 0.88 -9.82 2.88
N ALA A 117 -0.21 -10.38 2.35
CA ALA A 117 -0.44 -11.83 2.34
C ALA A 117 0.71 -12.59 1.62
N ARG A 118 1.22 -12.03 0.51
CA ARG A 118 2.37 -12.59 -0.20
C ARG A 118 3.66 -12.59 0.65
N GLN A 119 3.87 -11.58 1.49
CA GLN A 119 5.01 -11.52 2.42
C GLN A 119 4.85 -12.45 3.63
N GLN A 120 3.62 -12.71 4.06
CA GLN A 120 3.31 -13.66 5.14
C GLN A 120 3.55 -15.12 4.74
N VAL A 121 3.35 -15.45 3.46
CA VAL A 121 3.47 -16.83 2.94
C VAL A 121 4.82 -17.13 2.29
N ARG A 122 5.44 -16.17 1.58
CA ARG A 122 6.70 -16.41 0.85
C ARG A 122 7.91 -15.96 1.65
N VAL A 123 8.91 -16.84 1.75
CA VAL A 123 10.26 -16.51 2.24
C VAL A 123 11.16 -16.22 1.04
N PRO A 124 11.77 -15.03 0.92
CA PRO A 124 12.78 -14.75 -0.10
C PRO A 124 14.05 -15.58 0.13
N VAL A 125 14.70 -16.03 -0.95
CA VAL A 125 15.85 -16.97 -0.86
C VAL A 125 17.04 -16.30 -0.15
N GLU A 126 17.21 -14.99 -0.36
CA GLU A 126 18.21 -14.16 0.30
C GLU A 126 17.98 -13.94 1.81
N LEU A 127 16.83 -14.39 2.34
CA LEU A 127 16.46 -14.34 3.76
C LEU A 127 16.28 -15.74 4.38
N SER A 128 16.87 -16.76 3.73
CA SER A 128 16.95 -18.12 4.27
C SER A 128 18.04 -18.26 5.33
N GLY A 129 17.89 -19.24 6.23
CA GLY A 129 18.78 -19.46 7.38
C GLY A 129 18.14 -19.15 8.74
N PRO A 130 18.68 -19.73 9.83
CA PRO A 130 18.00 -19.81 11.13
C PRO A 130 17.81 -18.45 11.82
N LEU A 131 18.70 -17.49 11.57
CA LEU A 131 18.64 -16.12 12.13
C LEU A 131 17.26 -15.47 11.93
N TYR A 132 16.63 -15.69 10.77
CA TYR A 132 15.34 -15.10 10.42
C TYR A 132 14.12 -15.98 10.76
N SER A 133 14.32 -17.20 11.28
CA SER A 133 13.28 -18.24 11.40
C SER A 133 11.97 -17.76 12.06
N VAL A 134 12.07 -17.04 13.18
CA VAL A 134 10.93 -16.58 13.99
C VAL A 134 10.19 -15.40 13.35
N VAL A 135 10.91 -14.48 12.70
CA VAL A 135 10.35 -13.21 12.15
C VAL A 135 9.80 -13.34 10.72
N ARG A 136 10.05 -14.44 10.02
CA ARG A 136 9.49 -14.71 8.68
C ARG A 136 7.97 -14.69 8.69
N GLY A 137 7.39 -13.84 7.84
CA GLY A 137 5.95 -13.69 7.73
C GLY A 137 5.28 -13.01 8.94
N TRP A 138 6.07 -12.42 9.83
CA TRP A 138 5.66 -11.48 10.88
C TRP A 138 6.25 -10.09 10.64
N VAL A 139 7.45 -10.02 10.06
CA VAL A 139 8.13 -8.79 9.66
C VAL A 139 8.14 -8.65 8.13
N SER A 140 7.98 -7.42 7.65
CA SER A 140 8.06 -7.09 6.22
C SER A 140 9.39 -7.46 5.57
N HIS A 141 9.36 -7.88 4.30
CA HIS A 141 10.57 -8.26 3.57
C HIS A 141 11.56 -7.11 3.43
N GLU A 142 11.07 -5.88 3.38
CA GLU A 142 11.93 -4.69 3.26
C GLU A 142 12.74 -4.43 4.54
N ALA A 143 12.13 -4.60 5.72
CA ALA A 143 12.86 -4.56 6.99
C ALA A 143 13.91 -5.67 7.08
N LEU A 144 13.53 -6.90 6.71
CA LEU A 144 14.46 -8.04 6.73
C LEU A 144 15.64 -7.86 5.75
N ARG A 145 15.42 -7.27 4.56
CA ARG A 145 16.52 -6.89 3.65
C ARG A 145 17.46 -5.85 4.25
N LYS A 146 16.95 -4.83 4.93
CA LYS A 146 17.81 -3.81 5.59
C LYS A 146 18.62 -4.40 6.75
N VAL A 147 18.10 -5.44 7.42
CA VAL A 147 18.84 -6.20 8.43
C VAL A 147 19.89 -7.12 7.77
N GLU A 148 19.58 -7.75 6.65
CA GLU A 148 20.53 -8.53 5.83
C GLU A 148 21.64 -7.63 5.22
N GLU A 149 21.32 -6.40 4.84
CA GLU A 149 22.30 -5.37 4.45
C GLU A 149 23.26 -5.04 5.60
N GLN A 150 22.76 -4.85 6.83
CA GLN A 150 23.62 -4.67 8.02
C GLN A 150 24.47 -5.91 8.30
N ARG A 151 23.90 -7.12 8.19
CA ARG A 151 24.63 -8.38 8.38
C ARG A 151 25.78 -8.55 7.40
N ARG A 152 25.59 -8.18 6.13
CA ARG A 152 26.65 -8.25 5.10
C ARG A 152 27.82 -7.28 5.34
N LEU A 153 27.67 -6.29 6.23
CA LEU A 153 28.81 -5.48 6.68
C LEU A 153 29.76 -6.26 7.61
N ILE A 154 29.25 -7.27 8.32
CA ILE A 154 30.06 -8.20 9.14
C ILE A 154 30.95 -9.06 8.24
N GLU A 155 30.40 -9.54 7.11
CA GLU A 155 31.08 -10.45 6.18
C GLU A 155 32.16 -9.75 5.34
N LYS A 156 32.04 -8.44 5.11
CA LYS A 156 32.94 -7.71 4.19
C LYS A 156 34.32 -7.39 4.75
N ASN A 157 34.47 -7.26 6.08
CA ASN A 157 35.72 -6.95 6.80
C ASN A 157 36.52 -5.69 6.41
N ASP A 158 36.27 -5.06 5.25
CA ASP A 158 36.98 -3.88 4.76
C ASP A 158 35.98 -2.77 4.30
N PRO A 159 35.95 -1.60 4.97
CA PRO A 159 36.51 -1.38 6.31
C PRO A 159 35.75 -2.22 7.36
N PRO A 160 36.42 -2.65 8.45
CA PRO A 160 35.74 -3.40 9.50
C PRO A 160 34.70 -2.50 10.20
N PRO A 161 33.56 -3.06 10.65
CA PRO A 161 32.59 -2.29 11.44
C PRO A 161 33.24 -1.67 12.68
N SER A 162 32.94 -0.38 12.95
CA SER A 162 33.44 0.35 14.12
C SER A 162 33.23 -0.46 15.40
N PRO A 163 34.19 -0.53 16.34
CA PRO A 163 33.99 -1.24 17.61
C PRO A 163 32.92 -0.56 18.50
N THR A 164 32.63 0.73 18.28
CA THR A 164 31.60 1.47 18.99
C THR A 164 30.30 1.57 18.16
N CYS A 165 29.17 1.26 18.80
CA CYS A 165 27.86 1.44 18.20
C CYS A 165 27.33 2.86 18.42
N THR A 166 27.11 3.61 17.34
CA THR A 166 26.48 4.95 17.39
C THR A 166 24.97 4.90 17.65
N GLY A 167 24.34 3.72 17.57
CA GLY A 167 22.89 3.51 17.72
C GLY A 167 22.00 4.18 16.65
N MET A 168 22.56 4.95 15.72
CA MET A 168 21.82 5.76 14.76
C MET A 168 20.92 4.93 13.84
N PHE A 169 21.34 3.74 13.41
CA PHE A 169 20.51 2.85 12.61
C PHE A 169 19.25 2.40 13.37
N THR A 170 19.42 1.91 14.60
CA THR A 170 18.31 1.48 15.47
C THR A 170 17.38 2.64 15.86
N LYS A 171 17.92 3.86 16.05
CA LYS A 171 17.12 5.08 16.24
C LYS A 171 16.27 5.41 15.00
N SER A 172 16.93 5.66 13.88
CA SER A 172 16.34 6.15 12.63
C SER A 172 15.40 5.14 11.97
N HIS A 173 15.79 3.87 11.91
CA HIS A 173 15.06 2.81 11.22
C HIS A 173 14.21 1.95 12.16
N GLY A 174 14.52 1.84 13.45
CA GLY A 174 13.83 0.91 14.34
C GLY A 174 14.06 -0.56 13.94
N LEU A 175 15.30 -0.88 13.58
CA LEU A 175 15.79 -2.17 13.12
C LEU A 175 17.12 -2.49 13.83
N PRO A 176 17.48 -3.77 14.03
CA PRO A 176 18.74 -4.15 14.65
C PRO A 176 19.94 -3.70 13.81
N CYS A 177 20.97 -3.19 14.48
CA CYS A 177 22.18 -2.68 13.84
C CYS A 177 23.26 -3.77 13.68
N VAL A 178 24.32 -3.49 12.91
CA VAL A 178 25.45 -4.42 12.72
C VAL A 178 26.03 -4.99 14.03
N HIS A 179 26.12 -4.19 15.10
CA HIS A 179 26.64 -4.61 16.41
C HIS A 179 25.71 -5.58 17.15
N GLU A 180 24.41 -5.38 17.01
CA GLU A 180 23.36 -6.20 17.61
C GLU A 180 23.29 -7.56 16.90
N LEU A 181 23.47 -7.56 15.58
CA LEU A 181 23.61 -8.76 14.76
C LEU A 181 24.91 -9.53 15.06
N MET A 182 26.02 -8.84 15.31
CA MET A 182 27.26 -9.48 15.80
C MET A 182 27.05 -10.17 17.15
N ALA A 183 26.38 -9.50 18.11
CA ALA A 183 26.08 -10.09 19.41
C ALA A 183 25.13 -11.29 19.30
N LEU A 184 24.13 -11.25 18.42
CA LEU A 184 23.28 -12.40 18.13
C LEU A 184 24.06 -13.56 17.48
N GLN A 185 24.97 -13.28 16.54
CA GLN A 185 25.82 -14.32 15.94
C GLN A 185 26.76 -14.98 16.96
N GLN A 186 27.40 -14.20 17.84
CA GLN A 186 28.28 -14.72 18.89
C GLN A 186 27.55 -15.63 19.89
N ASN A 187 26.30 -15.26 20.24
CA ASN A 187 25.46 -16.05 21.13
C ASN A 187 24.65 -17.15 20.41
N ASN A 188 24.86 -17.36 19.11
CA ASN A 188 24.10 -18.27 18.25
C ASN A 188 22.55 -18.07 18.36
N GLY A 189 22.14 -16.81 18.53
CA GLY A 189 20.75 -16.39 18.70
C GLY A 189 19.98 -16.24 17.39
N VAL A 190 18.69 -15.95 17.52
CA VAL A 190 17.76 -15.68 16.41
C VAL A 190 17.11 -14.30 16.58
N LEU A 191 16.69 -13.71 15.47
CA LEU A 191 15.93 -12.46 15.49
C LEU A 191 14.50 -12.72 15.99
N LEU A 192 14.20 -12.16 17.16
CA LEU A 192 12.86 -12.05 17.73
C LEU A 192 12.15 -10.78 17.22
N LEU A 193 10.81 -10.75 17.34
CA LEU A 193 9.97 -9.66 16.83
C LEU A 193 10.23 -8.31 17.53
N GLU A 194 10.68 -8.34 18.78
CA GLU A 194 10.99 -7.15 19.60
C GLU A 194 12.16 -6.29 19.09
N HIS A 195 13.11 -6.88 18.37
CA HIS A 195 14.19 -6.12 17.70
C HIS A 195 13.67 -5.21 16.57
N PHE A 196 12.44 -5.44 16.11
CA PHE A 196 11.80 -4.69 15.04
C PHE A 196 10.75 -3.75 15.60
N HIS A 197 10.82 -2.48 15.23
CA HIS A 197 9.75 -1.52 15.53
C HIS A 197 8.43 -1.94 14.85
N SER A 198 7.31 -1.72 15.54
CA SER A 198 5.95 -2.12 15.09
C SER A 198 5.55 -1.63 13.70
N HIS A 199 6.17 -0.54 13.21
CA HIS A 199 6.05 -0.07 11.82
C HIS A 199 6.38 -1.15 10.76
N TRP A 200 7.25 -2.10 11.09
CA TRP A 200 7.70 -3.16 10.18
C TRP A 200 6.94 -4.48 10.34
N HIS A 201 6.04 -4.58 11.32
CA HIS A 201 5.25 -5.77 11.59
C HIS A 201 4.10 -5.89 10.58
N LEU A 202 3.81 -7.12 10.13
CA LEU A 202 2.70 -7.43 9.24
C LEU A 202 1.48 -7.83 10.09
N GLN A 203 0.32 -7.21 9.88
CA GLN A 203 -0.90 -7.54 10.64
C GLN A 203 -1.30 -9.00 10.40
N ARG A 204 -1.31 -9.81 11.46
CA ARG A 204 -1.53 -11.25 11.44
C ARG A 204 -2.09 -11.70 12.78
N ASP A 205 -3.02 -12.66 12.76
CA ASP A 205 -3.59 -13.23 13.98
C ASP A 205 -2.66 -14.28 14.60
N GLY A 206 -2.54 -14.27 15.93
CA GLY A 206 -1.70 -15.18 16.72
C GLY A 206 -0.33 -14.60 17.11
N GLU A 207 0.52 -15.45 17.69
CA GLU A 207 1.87 -15.11 18.17
C GLU A 207 2.99 -15.73 17.31
N PRO A 208 4.20 -15.13 17.22
CA PRO A 208 5.33 -15.69 16.49
C PRO A 208 5.87 -16.99 17.10
N GLN A 209 5.49 -18.13 16.52
CA GLN A 209 6.04 -19.43 16.90
C GLN A 209 7.41 -19.68 16.25
N ILE A 210 8.32 -20.29 17.01
CA ILE A 210 9.65 -20.70 16.52
C ILE A 210 9.49 -21.90 15.58
N LEU A 211 9.33 -21.61 14.29
CA LEU A 211 9.37 -22.61 13.23
C LEU A 211 10.80 -23.10 13.04
N LEU A 212 11.16 -24.15 13.79
CA LEU A 212 12.37 -24.94 13.54
C LEU A 212 12.31 -25.49 12.12
N GLU A 213 13.12 -24.92 11.21
CA GLU A 213 13.17 -25.38 9.83
C GLU A 213 13.57 -26.86 9.79
N PRO A 214 12.80 -27.74 9.12
CA PRO A 214 13.26 -29.09 8.84
C PRO A 214 14.64 -29.01 8.17
N ARG A 215 15.65 -29.65 8.77
CA ARG A 215 17.04 -29.60 8.26
C ARG A 215 17.03 -29.83 6.75
N GLN A 216 17.39 -28.80 5.98
CA GLN A 216 17.49 -28.93 4.54
C GLN A 216 18.52 -30.02 4.23
N ARG A 217 18.03 -31.19 3.84
CA ARG A 217 18.87 -32.28 3.36
C ARG A 217 19.39 -31.85 2.00
N LEU A 218 20.55 -31.21 2.01
CA LEU A 218 21.37 -30.98 0.82
C LEU A 218 21.88 -32.35 0.35
N GLU A 219 20.98 -33.16 -0.21
CA GLU A 219 21.33 -34.40 -0.91
C GLU A 219 22.35 -34.01 -1.97
N SER A 220 23.51 -34.63 -1.89
CA SER A 220 24.63 -34.19 -2.71
C SER A 220 24.28 -34.45 -4.17
N ARG A 221 24.68 -33.53 -5.05
CA ARG A 221 24.50 -33.69 -6.50
C ARG A 221 25.12 -35.01 -7.01
N ALA A 222 26.10 -35.57 -6.29
CA ALA A 222 26.65 -36.89 -6.57
C ALA A 222 25.63 -38.04 -6.37
N GLU A 223 24.81 -38.00 -5.32
CA GLU A 223 23.74 -38.99 -5.07
C GLU A 223 22.64 -38.91 -6.13
N THR A 224 22.21 -37.70 -6.50
CA THR A 224 21.17 -37.49 -7.53
C THR A 224 21.61 -38.04 -8.90
N PHE A 225 22.88 -37.86 -9.28
CA PHE A 225 23.45 -38.38 -10.53
C PHE A 225 23.69 -39.90 -10.53
N GLN A 226 23.70 -40.56 -9.36
CA GLN A 226 23.69 -42.03 -9.29
C GLN A 226 22.28 -42.59 -9.46
N ALA A 227 21.27 -41.94 -8.87
CA ALA A 227 19.86 -42.33 -9.02
C ALA A 227 19.31 -42.15 -10.45
N SER A 228 19.78 -41.12 -11.18
CA SER A 228 19.27 -40.74 -12.51
C SER A 228 19.57 -41.72 -13.65
N ARG A 229 20.26 -42.84 -13.40
CA ARG A 229 20.50 -43.90 -14.40
C ARG A 229 19.29 -44.80 -14.66
N THR A 230 18.19 -44.60 -13.94
CA THR A 230 16.93 -45.34 -14.12
C THR A 230 15.98 -44.54 -15.02
N PRO A 231 15.51 -45.06 -16.17
CA PRO A 231 14.64 -44.31 -17.06
C PRO A 231 13.27 -44.06 -16.41
N GLN A 232 12.89 -42.78 -16.29
CA GLN A 232 11.62 -42.38 -15.69
C GLN A 232 10.44 -42.67 -16.63
N GLN A 233 9.77 -43.81 -16.47
CA GLN A 233 8.41 -43.97 -16.97
C GLN A 233 7.42 -43.31 -16.00
N SER A 234 6.69 -42.31 -16.49
CA SER A 234 5.93 -41.37 -15.68
C SER A 234 4.55 -41.90 -15.26
N THR A 235 4.51 -42.74 -14.22
CA THR A 235 3.35 -42.81 -13.33
C THR A 235 3.80 -42.77 -11.87
N ARG A 236 3.32 -41.79 -11.10
CA ARG A 236 3.53 -41.73 -9.64
C ARG A 236 2.46 -42.55 -8.92
N ARG A 237 2.55 -43.88 -9.07
CA ARG A 237 1.84 -44.83 -8.21
C ARG A 237 2.85 -45.70 -7.48
N GLU A 238 2.51 -46.07 -6.26
CA GLU A 238 3.21 -47.12 -5.54
C GLU A 238 2.86 -48.46 -6.21
N PRO A 239 3.83 -49.31 -6.58
CA PRO A 239 3.56 -50.62 -7.18
C PRO A 239 2.78 -51.51 -6.21
N SER A 240 1.83 -52.26 -6.75
CA SER A 240 1.08 -53.27 -5.99
C SER A 240 1.99 -54.44 -5.59
N ALA A 241 1.58 -55.18 -4.55
CA ALA A 241 2.36 -56.28 -3.99
C ALA A 241 2.70 -57.40 -5.02
N PHE A 242 1.88 -57.56 -6.06
CA PHE A 242 2.13 -58.54 -7.13
C PHE A 242 3.22 -58.05 -8.12
N GLU A 243 3.30 -56.75 -8.40
CA GLU A 243 4.30 -56.16 -9.32
C GLU A 243 5.73 -56.18 -8.75
N LEU A 244 5.88 -56.44 -7.45
CA LEU A 244 7.18 -56.66 -6.82
C LEU A 244 7.76 -58.06 -7.08
N VAL A 245 6.93 -59.05 -7.44
CA VAL A 245 7.32 -60.46 -7.54
C VAL A 245 7.91 -60.79 -8.92
N GLU A 246 7.35 -60.26 -10.00
CA GLU A 246 7.78 -60.59 -11.37
C GLU A 246 8.85 -59.65 -11.94
N LYS A 247 10.08 -59.77 -11.42
CA LYS A 247 11.29 -59.31 -12.12
C LYS A 247 12.05 -60.50 -12.70
N PRO A 248 11.75 -60.96 -13.94
CA PRO A 248 12.51 -62.03 -14.57
C PRO A 248 13.98 -61.64 -14.68
N ARG A 249 14.88 -62.53 -14.23
CA ARG A 249 16.33 -62.33 -14.26
C ARG A 249 16.79 -62.24 -15.70
N LYS A 250 16.99 -61.02 -16.21
CA LYS A 250 17.51 -60.79 -17.57
C LYS A 250 18.85 -61.51 -17.75
N ALA A 251 18.97 -62.29 -18.81
CA ALA A 251 20.21 -62.98 -19.15
C ALA A 251 21.37 -61.97 -19.26
N PRO A 252 22.57 -62.31 -18.76
CA PRO A 252 23.67 -61.36 -18.68
C PRO A 252 24.15 -60.96 -20.08
N SER A 253 24.44 -59.67 -20.26
CA SER A 253 24.70 -59.12 -21.59
C SER A 253 25.98 -59.68 -22.20
N LYS A 254 25.86 -60.14 -23.45
CA LYS A 254 26.96 -60.51 -24.33
C LYS A 254 27.55 -59.27 -24.98
N CYS A 255 28.88 -59.23 -25.09
CA CYS A 255 29.58 -58.24 -25.89
C CYS A 255 29.13 -58.36 -27.35
N SER A 256 28.59 -57.26 -27.92
CA SER A 256 28.03 -57.24 -29.28
C SER A 256 29.05 -57.44 -30.41
N LYS A 257 30.33 -57.67 -30.09
CA LYS A 257 31.37 -57.96 -31.09
C LYS A 257 32.00 -59.35 -30.96
N CYS A 258 32.35 -59.79 -29.74
CA CYS A 258 32.97 -61.10 -29.51
C CYS A 258 32.03 -62.14 -28.87
N GLY A 259 30.77 -61.80 -28.57
CA GLY A 259 29.79 -62.70 -27.97
C GLY A 259 30.00 -63.08 -26.50
N VAL A 260 31.17 -62.76 -25.93
CA VAL A 260 31.54 -63.09 -24.54
C VAL A 260 30.71 -62.28 -23.54
N ILE A 261 30.26 -62.94 -22.46
CA ILE A 261 29.44 -62.34 -21.40
C ILE A 261 30.31 -61.50 -20.45
N GLY A 262 29.75 -60.42 -19.90
CA GLY A 262 30.34 -59.69 -18.76
C GLY A 262 31.20 -58.48 -19.12
N HIS A 263 31.33 -58.15 -20.41
CA HIS A 263 31.99 -56.91 -20.86
C HIS A 263 31.33 -56.34 -22.13
N SER A 264 31.65 -55.10 -22.49
CA SER A 264 31.10 -54.41 -23.66
C SER A 264 32.13 -54.24 -24.79
N ARG A 265 31.65 -54.02 -26.03
CA ARG A 265 32.47 -53.82 -27.23
C ARG A 265 33.54 -52.71 -27.10
N VAL A 266 33.31 -51.72 -26.24
CA VAL A 266 34.25 -50.60 -26.00
C VAL A 266 35.18 -50.82 -24.79
N SER A 267 34.99 -51.89 -24.02
CA SER A 267 35.81 -52.21 -22.84
C SER A 267 37.20 -52.74 -23.23
N ARG A 268 38.20 -52.53 -22.36
CA ARG A 268 39.57 -53.06 -22.55
C ARG A 268 39.65 -54.60 -22.50
N ALA A 269 38.60 -55.28 -22.05
CA ALA A 269 38.50 -56.74 -21.99
C ALA A 269 37.99 -57.39 -23.30
N CYS A 270 37.57 -56.60 -24.29
CA CYS A 270 37.14 -57.10 -25.60
C CYS A 270 38.37 -57.26 -26.53
N PRO A 271 38.79 -58.48 -26.91
CA PRO A 271 39.96 -58.67 -27.78
C PRO A 271 39.76 -58.09 -29.18
N LEU A 272 38.53 -58.12 -29.70
CA LEU A 272 38.18 -57.62 -31.04
C LEU A 272 37.95 -56.09 -31.09
N ARG A 273 38.24 -55.35 -30.00
CA ARG A 273 37.91 -53.92 -29.86
C ARG A 273 38.44 -53.04 -31.00
N PHE A 274 39.64 -53.35 -31.51
CA PHE A 274 40.37 -52.52 -32.47
C PHE A 274 40.44 -53.09 -33.89
N GLU A 275 39.81 -54.23 -34.14
CA GLU A 275 39.84 -54.97 -35.42
C GLU A 275 39.33 -54.16 -36.64
N GLU A 276 38.50 -53.14 -36.43
CA GLU A 276 38.09 -52.20 -37.51
C GLU A 276 39.21 -51.27 -37.98
N LEU A 277 40.31 -51.11 -37.22
CA LEU A 277 41.50 -50.40 -37.66
C LEU A 277 42.37 -51.24 -38.62
N LEU A 278 42.18 -52.57 -38.66
CA LEU A 278 42.92 -53.48 -39.55
C LEU A 278 42.34 -53.50 -40.97
N ASN A 279 41.02 -53.32 -41.11
CA ASN A 279 40.34 -53.31 -42.42
C ASN A 279 40.34 -51.93 -43.12
N ALA A 280 41.05 -50.94 -42.58
CA ALA A 280 41.05 -49.55 -43.07
C ALA A 280 42.21 -49.22 -44.04
N GLY A 281 43.10 -50.16 -44.36
CA GLY A 281 44.27 -49.93 -45.22
C GLY A 281 44.29 -50.83 -46.46
N GLY A 282 43.98 -50.28 -47.65
CA GLY A 282 43.97 -51.06 -48.89
C GLY A 282 43.82 -50.24 -50.18
N GLY A 283 44.91 -49.58 -50.62
CA GLY A 283 45.06 -48.97 -51.94
C GLY A 283 44.36 -47.60 -52.15
N GLY A 284 44.86 -46.69 -52.99
CA GLY A 284 46.13 -46.71 -53.72
C GLY A 284 46.06 -46.00 -55.08
N GLY A 285 46.53 -44.74 -55.16
CA GLY A 285 46.58 -43.94 -56.40
C GLY A 285 47.38 -42.66 -56.21
N VAL A 286 48.15 -42.26 -57.22
CA VAL A 286 49.11 -41.14 -57.25
C VAL A 286 48.56 -40.09 -58.26
N GLU A 287 48.78 -38.78 -58.15
CA GLU A 287 50.00 -38.06 -58.58
C GLU A 287 49.91 -36.52 -58.36
N SER A 288 51.05 -35.82 -58.47
CA SER A 288 51.26 -34.35 -58.59
C SER A 288 51.32 -33.46 -57.32
N THR A 289 52.48 -32.80 -57.18
CA THR A 289 52.92 -31.75 -56.21
C THR A 289 52.86 -30.32 -56.83
N PRO A 290 53.23 -29.19 -56.17
CA PRO A 290 53.51 -28.92 -54.73
C PRO A 290 52.91 -27.59 -54.12
N LEU A 291 53.00 -27.50 -52.78
CA LEU A 291 53.38 -26.39 -51.83
C LEU A 291 53.71 -24.96 -52.39
N PRO A 292 53.58 -23.84 -51.60
CA PRO A 292 53.87 -23.66 -50.15
C PRO A 292 52.73 -23.00 -49.32
N VAL A 293 52.66 -23.01 -47.97
CA VAL A 293 53.61 -23.05 -46.82
C VAL A 293 54.17 -21.68 -46.37
N ALA A 294 53.83 -21.26 -45.14
CA ALA A 294 54.62 -20.35 -44.30
C ALA A 294 54.34 -20.58 -42.80
N GLN A 295 55.39 -20.49 -41.96
CA GLN A 295 55.41 -20.67 -40.50
C GLN A 295 56.58 -19.82 -39.94
N THR A 296 56.73 -19.45 -38.65
CA THR A 296 55.98 -19.74 -37.40
C THR A 296 55.94 -18.40 -36.58
N SER A 297 56.09 -18.19 -35.25
CA SER A 297 56.23 -18.97 -33.99
C SER A 297 56.02 -18.06 -32.76
N GLN A 298 55.60 -18.62 -31.61
CA GLN A 298 56.02 -18.20 -30.24
C GLN A 298 55.60 -16.77 -29.74
N VAL A 299 55.68 -16.35 -28.45
CA VAL A 299 56.14 -16.96 -27.18
C VAL A 299 55.48 -16.34 -25.92
N VAL A 300 55.33 -17.13 -24.83
CA VAL A 300 55.14 -16.74 -23.38
C VAL A 300 53.93 -15.86 -22.98
N ALA A 301 53.64 -15.79 -21.68
CA ALA A 301 52.42 -15.28 -21.06
C ALA A 301 52.64 -14.10 -20.10
N ALA A 302 51.59 -13.30 -19.89
CA ALA A 302 51.39 -12.38 -18.76
C ALA A 302 49.88 -12.13 -18.52
N ILE A 303 49.52 -11.67 -17.31
CA ILE A 303 48.14 -11.30 -16.92
C ILE A 303 48.03 -9.76 -16.91
N PRO A 304 46.98 -9.17 -17.52
CA PRO A 304 46.14 -8.25 -16.73
C PRO A 304 44.64 -8.25 -17.07
N SER A 305 43.83 -8.05 -16.02
CA SER A 305 42.62 -7.22 -15.90
C SER A 305 41.63 -7.07 -17.07
N SER A 306 40.36 -7.39 -16.82
CA SER A 306 39.20 -6.88 -17.59
C SER A 306 38.46 -5.78 -16.81
N PRO A 307 38.09 -4.64 -17.42
CA PRO A 307 37.32 -3.59 -16.77
C PRO A 307 35.81 -3.88 -16.79
N MET A 308 35.05 -3.18 -15.93
CA MET A 308 33.60 -3.09 -16.04
C MET A 308 33.20 -2.20 -17.24
N ALA A 309 32.18 -2.61 -17.98
CA ALA A 309 31.42 -1.72 -18.86
C ALA A 309 30.15 -1.26 -18.14
N THR A 310 29.79 0.01 -18.31
CA THR A 310 28.64 0.64 -17.66
C THR A 310 27.70 1.16 -18.73
N ASP A 311 26.50 0.58 -18.85
CA ASP A 311 25.53 1.07 -19.83
C ASP A 311 25.03 2.47 -19.45
N GLN A 312 25.24 3.40 -20.38
CA GLN A 312 24.70 4.76 -20.34
C GLN A 312 23.65 4.89 -21.43
N HIS A 313 22.44 5.31 -21.07
CA HIS A 313 21.45 5.79 -22.04
C HIS A 313 21.17 7.27 -21.77
N PRO A 314 21.29 8.17 -22.79
CA PRO A 314 21.00 9.59 -22.61
C PRO A 314 19.52 9.88 -22.37
N VAL A 315 19.25 11.02 -21.75
CA VAL A 315 17.93 11.66 -21.77
C VAL A 315 18.05 12.91 -22.64
N GLU A 316 17.42 12.89 -23.82
CA GLU A 316 17.22 14.09 -24.62
C GLU A 316 15.82 14.67 -24.37
N THR A 317 15.76 15.99 -24.22
CA THR A 317 14.52 16.75 -24.09
C THR A 317 14.07 17.26 -25.45
N ALA A 318 12.86 16.92 -25.88
CA ALA A 318 12.20 17.52 -27.03
C ALA A 318 10.73 17.78 -26.70
N GLU A 319 10.22 18.91 -27.18
CA GLU A 319 8.80 19.26 -27.19
C GLU A 319 8.16 18.65 -28.45
N SER A 320 6.92 18.13 -28.38
CA SER A 320 5.79 18.67 -29.16
C SER A 320 4.46 17.92 -28.91
N GLU A 321 3.40 18.61 -29.36
CA GLU A 321 2.12 18.25 -29.98
C GLU A 321 1.59 16.79 -30.11
N ILE A 322 0.36 16.71 -30.64
CA ILE A 322 -0.52 15.54 -30.72
C ILE A 322 -0.11 14.60 -31.87
N GLY A 323 0.02 13.29 -31.59
CA GLY A 323 0.25 12.23 -32.58
C GLY A 323 -0.17 10.84 -32.07
N ASP A 324 -0.59 9.96 -32.99
CA ASP A 324 -1.33 8.71 -32.70
C ASP A 324 -0.57 7.60 -31.94
N LEU A 325 -1.36 6.78 -31.23
CA LEU A 325 -0.93 5.55 -30.54
C LEU A 325 -1.21 4.27 -31.35
N PRO A 326 -0.24 3.34 -31.41
CA PRO A 326 -0.51 1.91 -31.52
C PRO A 326 -0.30 1.19 -30.18
N GLY A 327 -1.25 0.32 -29.81
CA GLY A 327 -1.05 -0.70 -28.76
C GLY A 327 -0.39 -1.98 -29.32
N PRO A 328 -0.47 -3.15 -28.64
CA PRO A 328 -1.30 -3.42 -27.44
C PRO A 328 -0.63 -4.26 -26.33
N MET A 329 -1.18 -4.20 -25.12
CA MET A 329 -1.29 -5.36 -24.23
C MET A 329 -2.66 -5.38 -23.52
N ARG A 330 -3.47 -6.39 -23.82
CA ARG A 330 -4.79 -6.67 -23.23
C ARG A 330 -4.91 -8.19 -23.06
N SER A 331 -5.69 -8.65 -22.08
CA SER A 331 -5.59 -9.99 -21.44
C SER A 331 -4.39 -10.03 -20.48
N LEU A 332 -4.51 -10.52 -19.24
CA LEU A 332 -5.43 -11.54 -18.74
C LEU A 332 -6.51 -11.01 -17.77
N LEU A 333 -7.78 -11.14 -18.18
CA LEU A 333 -8.92 -11.37 -17.28
C LEU A 333 -9.70 -12.53 -17.89
N ARG A 334 -10.07 -13.52 -17.06
CA ARG A 334 -10.92 -14.66 -17.46
C ARG A 334 -11.88 -14.96 -16.32
N ASP A 335 -13.10 -15.30 -16.68
CA ASP A 335 -14.26 -15.17 -15.81
C ASP A 335 -14.29 -16.19 -14.66
N VAL A 336 -14.62 -15.70 -13.47
CA VAL A 336 -15.11 -16.51 -12.35
C VAL A 336 -16.35 -15.79 -11.79
N SER A 337 -17.51 -16.16 -12.30
CA SER A 337 -18.80 -15.68 -11.79
C SER A 337 -19.15 -16.39 -10.48
N VAL A 338 -19.21 -15.66 -9.37
CA VAL A 338 -19.76 -16.13 -8.10
C VAL A 338 -20.76 -15.10 -7.61
N SER A 339 -21.99 -15.54 -7.35
CA SER A 339 -23.08 -14.70 -6.81
C SER A 339 -22.94 -14.57 -5.29
N PRO A 340 -23.04 -13.37 -4.71
CA PRO A 340 -22.99 -13.18 -3.26
C PRO A 340 -24.37 -13.35 -2.60
N GLU A 341 -24.55 -14.44 -1.85
CA GLU A 341 -25.61 -14.56 -0.84
C GLU A 341 -25.32 -13.63 0.37
N PRO A 342 -26.34 -13.01 1.00
CA PRO A 342 -26.14 -12.09 2.11
C PRO A 342 -26.00 -12.81 3.47
N VAL A 343 -24.78 -12.84 4.02
CA VAL A 343 -24.53 -13.36 5.38
C VAL A 343 -24.83 -12.28 6.43
N SER A 344 -25.76 -12.55 7.34
CA SER A 344 -26.08 -11.68 8.47
C SER A 344 -25.08 -11.81 9.61
N TYR A 345 -24.61 -10.68 10.15
CA TYR A 345 -23.83 -10.64 11.38
C TYR A 345 -24.74 -10.38 12.58
N LEU A 346 -24.88 -11.40 13.45
CA LEU A 346 -25.43 -11.25 14.80
C LEU A 346 -24.29 -10.92 15.76
N GLN A 347 -24.30 -9.72 16.34
CA GLN A 347 -23.26 -9.31 17.29
C GLN A 347 -23.61 -9.75 18.71
N GLN A 348 -23.11 -10.93 19.10
CA GLN A 348 -23.24 -11.44 20.46
C GLN A 348 -22.33 -10.66 21.43
N VAL A 349 -22.94 -10.00 22.42
CA VAL A 349 -22.23 -9.43 23.57
C VAL A 349 -22.03 -10.52 24.61
N SER A 350 -20.78 -10.83 24.97
CA SER A 350 -20.44 -11.76 26.04
C SER A 350 -19.89 -11.01 27.26
N LYS A 351 -20.36 -11.39 28.46
CA LYS A 351 -19.91 -10.90 29.77
C LYS A 351 -19.89 -12.07 30.75
N ASN A 352 -18.93 -12.06 31.68
CA ASN A 352 -18.92 -12.63 33.06
C ASN A 352 -17.52 -13.18 33.44
N PRO A 353 -17.16 -13.31 34.74
CA PRO A 353 -17.68 -12.65 35.94
C PRO A 353 -16.58 -11.99 36.83
N SER A 354 -16.94 -11.62 38.07
CA SER A 354 -16.11 -10.94 39.10
C SER A 354 -15.28 -11.93 39.97
N PRO A 355 -14.50 -11.47 40.98
CA PRO A 355 -15.11 -11.36 42.33
C PRO A 355 -14.68 -10.17 43.22
N CYS A 356 -15.71 -9.53 43.80
CA CYS A 356 -15.88 -8.94 45.15
C CYS A 356 -14.73 -8.26 45.93
N SER A 357 -14.91 -6.95 46.18
CA SER A 357 -14.87 -6.26 47.50
C SER A 357 -15.29 -4.78 47.32
N ALA A 358 -15.97 -4.07 48.24
CA ALA A 358 -16.78 -4.43 49.42
C ALA A 358 -17.72 -3.24 49.76
N GLU A 359 -18.64 -3.37 50.72
CA GLU A 359 -19.60 -2.32 51.15
C GLU A 359 -19.12 -1.58 52.43
N PRO A 360 -19.77 -0.45 52.85
CA PRO A 360 -20.98 -0.58 53.67
C PRO A 360 -22.12 0.44 53.41
N GLU A 361 -23.36 -0.07 53.56
CA GLU A 361 -24.57 0.58 54.12
C GLU A 361 -25.23 1.78 53.38
N ALA A 362 -26.52 1.99 53.70
CA ALA A 362 -27.45 2.84 52.95
C ALA A 362 -28.60 3.38 53.82
N GLU A 363 -29.25 4.45 53.37
CA GLU A 363 -30.59 4.92 53.80
C GLU A 363 -31.39 5.39 52.57
N PRO A 364 -32.75 5.38 52.58
CA PRO A 364 -33.56 5.41 51.36
C PRO A 364 -34.07 6.80 50.95
N GLY A 365 -34.32 6.99 49.65
CA GLY A 365 -34.91 8.22 49.10
C GLY A 365 -35.71 8.00 47.80
N GLU A 366 -37.02 8.28 47.88
CA GLU A 366 -38.01 8.56 46.82
C GLU A 366 -37.84 7.97 45.40
N SER A 367 -38.75 7.04 45.06
CA SER A 367 -38.97 6.59 43.68
C SER A 367 -39.68 7.65 42.83
N GLN A 368 -38.94 8.40 42.00
CA GLN A 368 -39.53 9.30 40.99
C GLN A 368 -39.58 8.64 39.60
N SER A 369 -40.75 8.71 38.96
CA SER A 369 -41.00 8.10 37.64
C SER A 369 -40.41 8.95 36.52
N VAL A 370 -39.23 8.57 36.03
CA VAL A 370 -38.61 9.20 34.86
C VAL A 370 -39.36 8.79 33.59
N LYS A 371 -40.15 9.72 33.04
CA LYS A 371 -40.67 9.61 31.67
C LYS A 371 -39.48 9.56 30.69
N PRO A 372 -39.52 8.75 29.62
CA PRO A 372 -38.49 8.80 28.59
C PRO A 372 -38.43 10.21 27.99
N ALA A 373 -37.25 10.83 28.01
CA ALA A 373 -37.02 12.06 27.28
C ALA A 373 -37.19 11.79 25.78
N ALA A 374 -37.87 12.70 25.07
CA ALA A 374 -37.88 12.66 23.62
C ALA A 374 -36.44 12.87 23.13
N GLN A 375 -36.01 12.10 22.13
CA GLN A 375 -34.74 12.37 21.47
C GLN A 375 -34.92 13.62 20.62
N GLU A 376 -34.21 14.69 20.97
CA GLU A 376 -34.17 15.92 20.17
C GLU A 376 -33.69 15.56 18.76
N LEU A 377 -34.54 15.85 17.77
CA LEU A 377 -34.29 15.50 16.38
C LEU A 377 -33.43 16.59 15.74
N ARG A 378 -32.29 16.18 15.18
CA ARG A 378 -31.35 17.07 14.49
C ARG A 378 -32.09 17.94 13.45
N TYR A 379 -31.72 19.22 13.32
CA TYR A 379 -32.50 20.18 12.52
C TYR A 379 -32.64 19.79 11.03
N ASP A 380 -31.64 19.09 10.49
CA ASP A 380 -31.51 18.56 9.14
C ASP A 380 -32.19 17.19 8.95
N SER A 381 -32.74 16.61 10.02
CA SER A 381 -33.44 15.32 9.94
C SER A 381 -34.77 15.46 9.17
N PRO A 382 -35.11 14.51 8.29
CA PRO A 382 -36.36 14.56 7.51
C PRO A 382 -37.62 14.69 8.38
N GLN A 383 -37.60 14.13 9.58
CA GLN A 383 -38.67 14.22 10.57
C GLN A 383 -38.83 15.64 11.13
N ALA A 384 -37.73 16.32 11.48
CA ALA A 384 -37.77 17.71 11.96
C ALA A 384 -38.13 18.71 10.84
N ILE A 385 -37.64 18.46 9.62
CA ILE A 385 -38.02 19.25 8.44
C ILE A 385 -39.53 19.15 8.20
N TYR A 386 -40.10 17.95 8.29
CA TYR A 386 -41.54 17.76 8.12
C TYR A 386 -42.37 18.34 9.28
N SER A 387 -41.90 18.28 10.54
CA SER A 387 -42.63 18.91 11.65
C SER A 387 -42.72 20.43 11.48
N ARG A 388 -41.61 21.11 11.10
CA ARG A 388 -41.61 22.55 10.77
C ARG A 388 -42.55 22.87 9.60
N TYR A 389 -42.55 22.07 8.54
CA TYR A 389 -43.49 22.22 7.41
C TYR A 389 -44.96 22.12 7.86
N VAL A 390 -45.27 21.19 8.77
CA VAL A 390 -46.63 21.01 9.32
C VAL A 390 -47.01 22.16 10.23
N ALA A 391 -46.09 22.68 11.06
CA ALA A 391 -46.31 23.84 11.93
C ALA A 391 -46.69 25.09 11.11
N ALA A 392 -45.81 25.57 10.22
CA ALA A 392 -46.04 26.76 9.39
C ALA A 392 -47.30 26.65 8.52
N ARG A 393 -47.64 25.44 8.05
CA ARG A 393 -48.93 25.19 7.37
C ARG A 393 -50.13 25.33 8.30
N ASN A 394 -50.04 24.83 9.52
CA ASN A 394 -51.13 24.89 10.49
C ASN A 394 -51.33 26.33 11.01
N GLU A 395 -50.28 27.13 11.11
CA GLU A 395 -50.37 28.57 11.32
C GLU A 395 -51.07 29.27 10.16
N TRP A 396 -50.62 29.02 8.91
CA TRP A 396 -51.26 29.58 7.72
C TRP A 396 -52.75 29.18 7.62
N PHE A 397 -53.09 27.94 7.95
CA PHE A 397 -54.47 27.47 8.09
C PHE A 397 -55.21 28.22 9.19
N SER A 398 -54.60 28.51 10.34
CA SER A 398 -55.23 29.23 11.45
C SER A 398 -55.50 30.69 11.09
N ALA A 399 -54.59 31.34 10.36
CA ALA A 399 -54.76 32.68 9.82
C ALA A 399 -55.82 32.80 8.70
N GLN A 400 -56.26 31.68 8.09
CA GLN A 400 -57.30 31.73 7.05
C GLN A 400 -58.71 32.00 7.62
N PRO A 401 -59.49 32.94 7.02
CA PRO A 401 -60.87 33.22 7.39
C PRO A 401 -61.79 31.99 7.49
N ALA A 402 -62.85 32.13 8.29
CA ALA A 402 -63.89 31.11 8.41
C ALA A 402 -64.56 30.86 7.04
N GLY A 403 -64.59 29.60 6.60
CA GLY A 403 -65.10 29.20 5.28
C GLY A 403 -64.03 28.99 4.20
N SER A 404 -62.78 29.42 4.40
CA SER A 404 -61.69 29.16 3.46
C SER A 404 -61.33 27.67 3.34
N ILE A 405 -60.94 27.23 2.14
CA ILE A 405 -60.68 25.81 1.80
C ILE A 405 -59.26 25.40 2.22
N LYS A 406 -59.09 25.15 3.53
CA LYS A 406 -57.81 24.82 4.18
C LYS A 406 -57.24 23.48 3.65
N THR A 407 -56.39 23.56 2.63
CA THR A 407 -55.79 22.41 1.92
C THR A 407 -54.32 22.64 1.63
N ASN A 408 -53.51 21.57 1.66
CA ASN A 408 -52.06 21.67 1.42
C ASN A 408 -51.73 22.26 0.03
N GLN A 409 -52.57 22.03 -0.98
CA GLN A 409 -52.38 22.61 -2.31
C GLN A 409 -52.59 24.13 -2.35
N GLN A 410 -53.42 24.69 -1.46
CA GLN A 410 -53.59 26.15 -1.36
C GLN A 410 -52.47 26.79 -0.54
N TYR A 411 -52.05 26.16 0.57
CA TYR A 411 -50.86 26.56 1.32
C TYR A 411 -49.63 26.68 0.41
N ARG A 412 -49.33 25.64 -0.37
CA ARG A 412 -48.19 25.65 -1.31
C ARG A 412 -48.28 26.78 -2.35
N ARG A 413 -49.48 27.11 -2.85
CA ARG A 413 -49.66 28.29 -3.74
C ARG A 413 -49.40 29.61 -3.03
N ALA A 414 -49.85 29.77 -1.79
CA ALA A 414 -49.65 30.99 -1.02
C ALA A 414 -48.17 31.21 -0.67
N MET A 415 -47.42 30.13 -0.41
CA MET A 415 -45.98 30.16 -0.11
C MET A 415 -45.09 30.06 -1.36
N GLY A 416 -45.64 30.08 -2.58
CA GLY A 416 -44.88 29.97 -3.83
C GLY A 416 -44.23 28.60 -4.11
N LEU A 417 -44.52 27.58 -3.30
CA LEU A 417 -43.89 26.26 -3.34
C LEU A 417 -44.38 25.41 -4.54
N PRO A 418 -43.51 24.57 -5.14
CA PRO A 418 -43.89 23.68 -6.25
C PRO A 418 -45.09 22.78 -5.90
N LEU A 419 -46.11 22.76 -6.77
CA LEU A 419 -47.33 21.97 -6.50
C LEU A 419 -47.11 20.45 -6.55
N ARG A 420 -46.10 20.01 -7.30
CA ARG A 420 -45.59 18.64 -7.40
C ARG A 420 -44.14 18.71 -7.89
N TYR A 421 -43.32 17.78 -7.44
CA TYR A 421 -42.03 17.46 -8.06
C TYR A 421 -42.19 16.36 -9.12
N ASP A 422 -41.15 16.17 -9.93
CA ASP A 422 -41.06 15.11 -10.93
C ASP A 422 -40.64 13.76 -10.30
N LYS A 423 -40.56 12.68 -11.10
CA LYS A 423 -40.16 11.36 -10.58
C LYS A 423 -38.70 11.33 -10.11
N GLN A 424 -37.78 11.99 -10.81
CA GLN A 424 -36.35 11.94 -10.49
C GLN A 424 -36.07 12.61 -9.14
N SER A 425 -36.72 13.74 -8.84
CA SER A 425 -36.68 14.39 -7.52
C SER A 425 -37.15 13.46 -6.39
N TYR A 426 -38.25 12.73 -6.59
CA TYR A 426 -38.76 11.77 -5.61
C TYR A 426 -37.85 10.54 -5.47
N ASP A 427 -37.31 9.99 -6.57
CA ASP A 427 -36.35 8.89 -6.53
C ASP A 427 -35.03 9.32 -5.84
N TRP A 428 -34.61 10.58 -5.98
CA TRP A 428 -33.41 11.16 -5.37
C TRP A 428 -33.53 11.35 -3.86
N CYS A 429 -34.66 11.87 -3.35
CA CYS A 429 -34.81 12.06 -1.90
C CYS A 429 -34.90 10.73 -1.11
N LEU A 430 -35.17 9.61 -1.80
CA LEU A 430 -35.14 8.25 -1.24
C LEU A 430 -33.75 7.58 -1.31
N ASP A 431 -32.72 8.27 -1.81
CA ASP A 431 -31.34 7.78 -1.76
C ASP A 431 -30.86 7.61 -0.30
N TYR A 432 -29.89 6.72 -0.09
CA TYR A 432 -29.33 6.41 1.22
C TYR A 432 -28.56 7.60 1.84
N LYS A 433 -28.22 8.62 1.04
CA LYS A 433 -27.62 9.89 1.48
C LYS A 433 -28.64 10.93 1.95
N GLN A 434 -29.90 10.77 1.59
CA GLN A 434 -30.97 11.75 1.82
C GLN A 434 -31.94 11.23 2.90
N MET A 435 -33.25 11.17 2.63
CA MET A 435 -34.25 10.70 3.60
C MET A 435 -34.17 9.19 3.91
N ASN A 436 -33.31 8.44 3.22
CA ASN A 436 -33.34 6.98 3.12
C ASN A 436 -34.64 6.43 2.50
N LYS A 437 -34.59 5.18 2.01
CA LYS A 437 -35.71 4.52 1.33
C LYS A 437 -36.98 4.35 2.16
N LYS A 438 -36.88 4.39 3.50
CA LYS A 438 -37.97 4.24 4.46
C LYS A 438 -37.73 5.14 5.67
N CYS A 439 -38.81 5.65 6.24
CA CYS A 439 -38.81 6.32 7.53
C CYS A 439 -38.60 5.29 8.64
N SER A 440 -37.58 5.50 9.49
CA SER A 440 -37.33 4.70 10.68
C SER A 440 -37.95 5.37 11.91
N LEU A 441 -38.74 4.61 12.66
CA LEU A 441 -39.39 5.00 13.91
C LEU A 441 -39.07 3.97 15.00
N PRO A 442 -39.15 4.31 16.31
CA PRO A 442 -38.95 3.34 17.39
C PRO A 442 -39.88 2.12 17.34
N ALA A 443 -41.04 2.24 16.67
CA ALA A 443 -42.02 1.17 16.49
C ALA A 443 -41.86 0.37 15.17
N GLY A 444 -40.89 0.67 14.31
CA GLY A 444 -40.67 -0.03 13.03
C GLY A 444 -40.29 0.90 11.87
N THR A 445 -40.29 0.36 10.64
CA THR A 445 -40.04 1.16 9.43
C THR A 445 -41.30 1.28 8.57
N ARG A 446 -41.51 2.45 7.96
CA ARG A 446 -42.60 2.71 7.01
C ARG A 446 -42.11 3.42 5.76
N ASP A 447 -42.90 3.41 4.71
CA ASP A 447 -42.63 4.22 3.53
C ASP A 447 -42.89 5.72 3.81
N TRP A 448 -42.15 6.59 3.12
CA TRP A 448 -42.36 8.03 3.17
C TRP A 448 -43.62 8.42 2.39
N THR A 449 -44.40 9.35 2.94
CA THR A 449 -45.53 9.94 2.21
C THR A 449 -45.03 11.00 1.22
N LYS A 450 -45.78 11.22 0.14
CA LYS A 450 -45.43 12.27 -0.84
C LYS A 450 -45.38 13.68 -0.23
N GLU A 451 -46.06 13.92 0.88
CA GLU A 451 -46.03 15.21 1.56
C GLU A 451 -44.72 15.43 2.32
N GLU A 452 -44.23 14.42 3.04
CA GLU A 452 -42.90 14.42 3.67
C GLU A 452 -41.79 14.59 2.62
N MET A 453 -41.90 13.86 1.50
CA MET A 453 -40.95 13.96 0.39
C MET A 453 -40.94 15.37 -0.25
N MET A 454 -42.12 15.99 -0.42
CA MET A 454 -42.19 17.38 -0.91
C MET A 454 -41.61 18.37 0.10
N ALA A 455 -41.93 18.25 1.39
CA ALA A 455 -41.38 19.12 2.43
C ALA A 455 -39.84 19.06 2.50
N TYR A 456 -39.25 17.87 2.35
CA TYR A 456 -37.81 17.70 2.26
C TYR A 456 -37.21 18.32 0.98
N LEU A 457 -37.88 18.17 -0.16
CA LEU A 457 -37.44 18.77 -1.44
C LEU A 457 -37.63 20.30 -1.47
N ASP A 458 -38.59 20.86 -0.73
CA ASP A 458 -38.73 22.31 -0.52
C ASP A 458 -37.56 22.82 0.32
N TRP A 459 -37.30 22.18 1.47
CA TRP A 459 -36.21 22.54 2.38
C TRP A 459 -34.84 22.41 1.73
N SER A 460 -34.54 21.29 1.06
CA SER A 460 -33.25 21.08 0.38
C SER A 460 -32.99 22.17 -0.64
N LYS A 461 -34.01 22.55 -1.44
CA LYS A 461 -33.87 23.60 -2.45
C LYS A 461 -33.68 24.99 -1.83
N ALA A 462 -34.40 25.31 -0.74
CA ALA A 462 -34.22 26.57 -0.03
C ALA A 462 -32.84 26.66 0.66
N GLU A 463 -32.32 25.53 1.14
CA GLU A 463 -30.99 25.42 1.75
C GLU A 463 -29.88 25.52 0.70
N ASP A 464 -30.03 24.87 -0.47
CA ASP A 464 -29.14 25.04 -1.62
C ASP A 464 -29.09 26.52 -2.05
N GLU A 465 -30.25 27.18 -2.18
CA GLU A 465 -30.35 28.62 -2.51
C GLU A 465 -29.71 29.53 -1.45
N ARG A 466 -29.83 29.20 -0.15
CA ARG A 466 -29.15 29.91 0.95
C ARG A 466 -27.63 29.75 0.85
N VAL A 467 -27.16 28.54 0.59
CA VAL A 467 -25.72 28.24 0.46
C VAL A 467 -25.13 28.92 -0.76
N GLU A 468 -25.81 28.89 -1.92
CA GLU A 468 -25.38 29.62 -3.12
C GLU A 468 -25.32 31.14 -2.87
N ALA A 469 -26.33 31.73 -2.22
CA ALA A 469 -26.33 33.16 -1.90
C ALA A 469 -25.15 33.55 -0.98
N LYS A 470 -24.88 32.75 0.05
CA LYS A 470 -23.75 32.95 0.98
C LYS A 470 -22.38 32.80 0.29
N VAL A 471 -22.27 31.85 -0.63
CA VAL A 471 -21.06 31.67 -1.47
C VAL A 471 -20.89 32.83 -2.45
N LEU A 472 -21.97 33.37 -3.02
CA LEU A 472 -21.94 34.53 -3.91
C LEU A 472 -21.46 35.79 -3.20
N GLU A 473 -21.98 36.07 -1.99
CA GLU A 473 -21.54 37.19 -1.14
C GLU A 473 -20.06 37.08 -0.78
N GLU A 474 -19.59 35.88 -0.44
CA GLU A 474 -18.19 35.63 -0.10
C GLU A 474 -17.25 35.78 -1.30
N ILE A 475 -17.65 35.29 -2.48
CA ILE A 475 -16.90 35.48 -3.73
C ILE A 475 -16.82 36.96 -4.10
N GLY A 476 -17.92 37.72 -3.93
CA GLY A 476 -17.93 39.17 -4.14
C GLY A 476 -17.01 39.92 -3.16
N SER A 477 -16.98 39.47 -1.90
CA SER A 477 -16.16 40.06 -0.84
C SER A 477 -14.67 39.74 -0.94
N ASN A 478 -14.31 38.55 -1.45
CA ASN A 478 -12.92 38.15 -1.65
C ASN A 478 -12.75 37.16 -2.83
N PRO A 479 -12.63 37.64 -4.08
CA PRO A 479 -12.52 36.79 -5.27
C PRO A 479 -11.30 35.84 -5.30
N MET A 480 -10.28 36.09 -4.46
CA MET A 480 -9.07 35.28 -4.32
C MET A 480 -9.08 34.38 -3.07
N GLY A 481 -10.12 34.47 -2.23
CA GLY A 481 -10.19 33.77 -0.93
C GLY A 481 -10.47 32.28 -1.06
N SER A 482 -11.35 31.90 -1.98
CA SER A 482 -11.72 30.51 -2.28
C SER A 482 -10.49 29.66 -2.66
N THR A 483 -9.66 30.16 -3.58
CA THR A 483 -8.42 29.52 -4.08
C THR A 483 -7.35 29.30 -3.00
N ARG A 484 -7.48 29.96 -1.82
CA ARG A 484 -6.48 29.89 -0.74
C ARG A 484 -6.89 29.00 0.43
N ARG A 485 -8.13 28.51 0.49
CA ARG A 485 -8.59 27.64 1.59
C ARG A 485 -8.22 26.17 1.36
N GLY A 486 -7.77 25.52 2.42
CA GLY A 486 -7.62 24.08 2.44
C GLY A 486 -8.97 23.38 2.61
N VAL A 487 -9.04 22.11 2.19
CA VAL A 487 -10.23 21.26 2.38
C VAL A 487 -10.68 21.21 3.85
N LYS A 488 -9.73 21.28 4.80
CA LYS A 488 -10.01 21.33 6.24
C LYS A 488 -10.79 22.58 6.66
N ASP A 489 -10.50 23.74 6.05
CA ASP A 489 -11.15 25.01 6.38
C ASP A 489 -12.59 25.03 5.87
N ILE A 490 -12.84 24.39 4.72
CA ILE A 490 -14.17 24.18 4.14
C ILE A 490 -15.02 23.31 5.08
N TRP A 491 -14.50 22.16 5.54
CA TRP A 491 -15.21 21.31 6.50
C TRP A 491 -15.50 22.03 7.83
N LYS A 492 -14.56 22.82 8.34
CA LYS A 492 -14.78 23.63 9.55
C LYS A 492 -15.88 24.68 9.35
N GLY A 493 -15.93 25.33 8.18
CA GLY A 493 -17.01 26.27 7.84
C GLY A 493 -18.38 25.60 7.77
N ILE A 494 -18.46 24.38 7.23
CA ILE A 494 -19.71 23.57 7.20
C ILE A 494 -20.13 23.19 8.63
N GLU A 495 -19.19 22.78 9.49
CA GLU A 495 -19.47 22.43 10.90
C GLU A 495 -19.87 23.65 11.75
N GLU A 496 -19.38 24.85 11.40
CA GLU A 496 -19.78 26.12 12.04
C GLU A 496 -21.16 26.59 11.56
N ASP A 497 -21.45 26.49 10.26
CA ASP A 497 -22.76 26.83 9.69
C ASP A 497 -23.86 25.86 10.15
N SER A 498 -23.58 24.56 10.18
CA SER A 498 -24.52 23.53 10.66
C SER A 498 -24.89 23.74 12.13
N ARG A 499 -23.91 24.09 12.99
CA ARG A 499 -24.19 24.45 14.40
C ARG A 499 -24.93 25.77 14.55
N ALA A 500 -24.70 26.74 13.64
CA ALA A 500 -25.44 28.00 13.65
C ALA A 500 -26.92 27.79 13.27
N GLN A 501 -27.21 26.95 12.27
CA GLN A 501 -28.58 26.54 11.95
C GLN A 501 -29.22 25.80 13.13
N GLU A 502 -28.55 24.79 13.69
CA GLU A 502 -29.01 24.01 14.84
C GLU A 502 -29.35 24.92 16.05
N ALA A 503 -28.53 25.94 16.32
CA ALA A 503 -28.79 26.92 17.37
C ALA A 503 -29.98 27.87 17.08
N ILE A 504 -30.24 28.22 15.82
CA ILE A 504 -31.42 29.02 15.43
C ILE A 504 -32.70 28.23 15.72
N TYR A 505 -32.80 26.99 15.22
CA TYR A 505 -34.01 26.18 15.40
C TYR A 505 -34.28 25.82 16.87
N LEU A 506 -33.24 25.60 17.70
CA LEU A 506 -33.40 25.40 19.14
C LEU A 506 -33.90 26.67 19.88
N VAL A 507 -33.58 27.86 19.37
CA VAL A 507 -34.12 29.13 19.90
C VAL A 507 -35.57 29.34 19.45
N GLU A 508 -35.92 28.98 18.22
CA GLU A 508 -37.31 29.02 17.72
C GLU A 508 -38.22 28.06 18.52
N ASP A 509 -37.82 26.79 18.68
CA ASP A 509 -38.54 25.80 19.49
C ASP A 509 -38.75 26.26 20.95
N THR A 510 -37.77 26.94 21.56
CA THR A 510 -37.91 27.46 22.93
C THR A 510 -38.79 28.71 23.01
N ILE A 511 -38.82 29.55 21.98
CA ILE A 511 -39.72 30.72 21.94
C ILE A 511 -41.18 30.26 21.78
N GLU A 512 -41.48 29.34 20.86
CA GLU A 512 -42.84 28.81 20.68
C GLU A 512 -43.39 28.18 21.98
N ASN A 513 -42.58 27.38 22.67
CA ASN A 513 -42.97 26.75 23.94
C ASN A 513 -43.11 27.74 25.12
N CYS A 514 -42.63 28.98 25.01
CA CYS A 514 -42.74 29.99 26.07
C CYS A 514 -43.99 30.87 25.98
N ILE A 515 -44.78 30.81 24.90
CA ILE A 515 -46.02 31.61 24.75
C ILE A 515 -47.19 30.92 25.47
N VAL A 516 -47.08 30.80 26.81
CA VAL A 516 -48.20 30.39 27.66
C VAL A 516 -49.15 31.57 27.83
N VAL A 517 -50.22 31.59 27.02
CA VAL A 517 -51.33 32.53 27.18
C VAL A 517 -52.00 32.27 28.54
N GLN A 518 -51.97 33.26 29.44
CA GLN A 518 -52.76 33.21 30.67
C GLN A 518 -54.27 33.34 30.35
N PRO A 519 -55.15 32.62 31.05
CA PRO A 519 -56.58 32.54 30.76
C PRO A 519 -57.38 33.79 31.15
#